data_AF-A0A817RNP1-F1
#
_entry.id   AF-A0A817RNP1-F1
#
_cell.length_a   1.000
_cell.length_b   1.000
_cell.length_c   1.000
_cell.angle_alpha   90.00
_cell.angle_beta   90.00
_cell.angle_gamma   90.00
#
_symmetry.space_group_name_H-M   'P 1'
#
loop_
_entity.id
_entity.type
_entity.pdbx_description
1 polymer ?
#
loop_
_entity_poly.entity_id
_entity_poly.type
_entity_poly.pdbx_seq_one_letter_code
_entity_poly.pdbx_strand_id
1 'polypeptide(L)' 'MTWNKSEKELKKALDEANTWHPNIKLEYKINKSLPFLDVLLTNNNGNLSTMVYHKPAAEPYVVPFIFDHPKQYIC' A
#
# COMPACT_ATOMS: atom_id res chain seq x y z
N MET A 1 12.89 -0.33 1.58
CA MET A 1 13.80 0.83 1.58
C MET A 1 14.20 1.10 3.02
N THR A 2 15.49 1.07 3.34
CA THR A 2 15.99 1.39 4.68
C THR A 2 16.45 2.84 4.69
N TRP A 3 16.14 3.60 5.73
CA TRP A 3 16.44 5.03 5.81
C TRP A 3 17.34 5.30 7.02
N ASN A 4 18.48 5.93 6.77
CA ASN A 4 19.51 6.17 7.80
C ASN A 4 19.52 7.62 8.31
N LYS A 5 18.64 8.49 7.80
CA LYS A 5 18.56 9.90 8.17
C LYS A 5 17.34 10.17 9.07
N SER A 6 17.09 11.43 9.41
CA SER A 6 15.98 11.80 10.29
C SER A 6 14.61 11.55 9.64
N GLU A 7 13.58 11.36 10.47
CA GLU A 7 12.18 11.22 10.03
C GLU A 7 11.71 12.47 9.25
N LYS A 8 12.17 13.66 9.65
CA LYS A 8 11.84 14.92 8.95
C LYS A 8 12.34 14.92 7.51
N GLU A 9 13.56 14.43 7.29
CA GLU A 9 14.14 14.32 5.94
C GLU A 9 13.44 13.25 5.11
N LEU A 10 13.00 12.14 5.74
CA LEU A 10 12.20 11.12 5.07
C LEU A 10 10.87 11.69 4.57
N LYS A 11 10.17 12.43 5.43
CA LYS A 11 8.90 13.10 5.07
C LYS A 11 9.09 14.05 3.89
N LYS A 12 10.12 14.89 3.96
CA LYS A 12 10.44 15.82 2.87
C LYS A 12 10.71 15.08 1.55
N ALA A 13 11.49 14.02 1.56
CA ALA A 13 11.77 13.23 0.36
C ALA A 13 10.51 12.55 -0.22
N LEU A 14 9.60 12.08 0.64
CA LEU A 14 8.31 11.51 0.22
C LEU A 14 7.38 12.57 -0.37
N ASP A 15 7.36 13.77 0.21
CA ASP A 15 6.57 14.89 -0.30
C ASP A 15 7.11 15.36 -1.67
N GLU A 16 8.43 15.40 -1.85
CA GLU A 16 9.05 15.70 -3.15
C GLU A 16 8.73 14.60 -4.19
N ALA A 17 8.84 13.32 -3.83
CA ALA A 17 8.52 12.23 -4.74
C ALA A 17 7.05 12.22 -5.17
N ASN A 18 6.14 12.69 -4.29
CA ASN A 18 4.73 12.90 -4.62
C ASN A 18 4.48 13.96 -5.70
N THR A 19 5.46 14.83 -5.99
CA THR A 19 5.36 15.81 -7.07
C THR A 19 5.83 15.30 -8.43
N TRP A 20 6.50 14.14 -8.48
CA TRP A 20 7.15 13.67 -9.71
C TRP A 20 6.17 13.21 -10.77
N HIS A 21 5.00 12.72 -10.37
CA HIS A 21 4.01 12.21 -11.31
C HIS A 21 2.60 12.61 -10.89
N PRO A 22 1.82 13.28 -11.75
CA PRO A 22 0.51 13.83 -11.38
C PRO A 22 -0.50 12.76 -10.95
N ASN A 23 -0.34 11.52 -11.42
CA ASN A 23 -1.26 10.41 -11.16
C ASN A 23 -0.76 9.39 -10.13
N ILE A 24 0.44 9.56 -9.55
CA ILE A 24 0.98 8.61 -8.57
C ILE A 24 1.16 9.34 -7.24
N LYS A 25 0.46 8.85 -6.21
CA LYS A 25 0.58 9.34 -4.84
C LYS A 25 1.15 8.25 -3.94
N LEU A 26 2.29 8.54 -3.33
CA LEU A 26 2.93 7.79 -2.28
C LEU A 26 2.29 8.14 -0.94
N GLU A 27 1.49 7.20 -0.42
CA GLU A 27 0.98 7.28 0.94
C GLU A 27 1.97 6.65 1.92
N TYR A 28 2.25 7.34 3.02
CA TYR A 28 3.07 6.81 4.11
C TYR A 28 2.31 6.88 5.43
N LYS A 29 2.50 5.87 6.27
CA LYS A 29 1.92 5.81 7.61
C LYS A 29 2.90 5.15 8.57
N ILE A 30 3.23 5.87 9.63
CA ILE A 30 4.08 5.38 10.72
C ILE A 30 3.14 4.83 11.79
N ASN A 31 3.03 3.51 11.88
CA ASN A 31 2.21 2.85 12.89
C ASN A 31 2.75 1.44 13.20
N LYS A 32 2.31 0.86 14.32
CA LYS A 32 2.61 -0.54 14.67
C LYS A 32 1.91 -1.54 13.76
N SER A 33 0.76 -1.16 13.19
CA SER A 33 0.03 -1.95 12.21
C SER A 33 -0.26 -1.17 10.95
N LEU A 34 0.01 -1.77 9.78
CA LEU A 34 -0.16 -1.16 8.48
C LEU A 34 -0.79 -2.16 7.49
N PRO A 35 -1.96 -1.84 6.91
CA PRO A 35 -2.47 -2.60 5.78
C PRO A 35 -1.62 -2.29 4.53
N PHE A 36 -1.20 -3.34 3.83
CA PHE A 36 -0.46 -3.27 2.58
C PHE A 36 -0.95 -4.37 1.65
N LEU A 37 -1.58 -3.99 0.52
CA LEU A 37 -2.28 -4.94 -0.36
C LEU A 37 -3.28 -5.79 0.45
N ASP A 38 -3.15 -7.12 0.38
CA ASP A 38 -4.02 -8.10 1.04
C ASP A 38 -3.46 -8.56 2.40
N VAL A 39 -2.44 -7.89 2.92
CA VAL A 39 -1.80 -8.24 4.19
C VAL A 39 -1.82 -7.08 5.19
N LEU A 40 -2.06 -7.42 6.46
CA LEU A 40 -1.87 -6.54 7.59
C LEU A 40 -0.51 -6.86 8.20
N LEU A 41 0.41 -5.90 8.11
CA LEU A 41 1.71 -5.97 8.77
C LEU A 41 1.54 -5.46 10.19
N THR A 42 1.99 -6.21 11.20
CA THR A 42 2.00 -5.79 12.59
C THR A 42 3.38 -6.02 13.20
N ASN A 43 3.97 -4.96 13.75
CA ASN A 43 5.23 -4.99 14.48
C ASN A 43 4.98 -5.16 15.99
N ASN A 44 5.26 -6.35 16.49
CA ASN A 44 5.19 -6.72 17.89
C ASN A 44 6.57 -6.55 18.53
N ASN A 45 6.93 -5.31 18.89
CA ASN A 45 8.18 -4.98 19.59
C ASN A 45 9.46 -5.53 18.93
N GLY A 46 9.53 -5.45 17.60
CA GLY A 46 10.66 -5.95 16.80
C GLY A 46 10.38 -7.27 16.08
N ASN A 47 9.29 -7.96 16.40
CA ASN A 47 8.85 -9.13 15.66
C ASN A 47 7.77 -8.74 14.62
N LEU A 48 8.06 -8.94 13.35
CA LEU A 48 7.13 -8.66 12.25
C LEU A 48 6.17 -9.84 12.07
N SER A 49 4.89 -9.58 12.22
CA SER A 49 3.81 -10.54 11.96
C SER A 49 2.95 -10.08 10.79
N THR A 50 2.41 -11.04 10.03
CA THR A 50 1.51 -10.79 8.90
C THR A 50 0.19 -11.53 9.10
N MET A 51 -0.91 -10.87 8.75
CA MET A 51 -2.24 -11.48 8.72
C MET A 51 -2.93 -11.11 7.40
N VAL A 52 -3.94 -11.86 6.99
CA VAL A 52 -4.76 -11.51 5.82
C VAL A 52 -5.56 -10.25 6.15
N TYR A 53 -5.46 -9.23 5.31
CA TYR A 53 -6.22 -7.97 5.43
C TYR A 53 -7.27 -7.90 4.33
N HIS A 54 -8.53 -8.01 4.73
CA HIS A 54 -9.64 -7.73 3.84
C HIS A 54 -9.91 -6.22 3.84
N LYS A 55 -9.47 -5.53 2.78
CA LYS A 55 -9.77 -4.11 2.60
C LYS A 55 -11.30 -3.95 2.61
N PRO A 56 -11.86 -3.04 3.42
CA PRO A 56 -13.28 -2.70 3.34
C PRO A 56 -13.50 -1.90 2.05
N ALA A 57 -13.54 -2.58 0.92
CA ALA A 57 -14.05 -2.02 -0.32
C ALA A 57 -15.58 -1.93 -0.21
N ALA A 58 -16.17 -0.94 -0.86
CA ALA A 58 -17.62 -0.86 -0.99
C ALA A 58 -18.11 -2.12 -1.71
N GLU A 59 -18.86 -2.96 -1.02
CA GLU A 59 -19.64 -4.02 -1.65
C GLU A 59 -20.83 -3.35 -2.36
N PRO A 60 -21.11 -3.71 -3.63
CA PRO A 60 -20.52 -4.79 -4.43
C PRO A 60 -19.23 -4.40 -5.17
N TYR A 61 -18.29 -5.35 -5.27
CA TYR A 61 -17.14 -5.31 -6.17
C TYR A 61 -17.61 -5.33 -7.64
N VAL A 62 -18.20 -4.24 -8.13
CA VAL A 62 -18.58 -4.10 -9.53
C VAL A 62 -17.30 -3.83 -10.30
N VAL A 63 -16.72 -4.87 -10.88
CA VAL A 63 -15.71 -4.72 -11.93
C VAL A 63 -16.48 -4.30 -13.19
N PRO A 64 -16.30 -3.08 -13.72
CA PRO A 64 -16.92 -2.69 -14.97
C PRO A 64 -16.47 -3.65 -16.08
N PHE A 65 -17.41 -4.12 -16.89
CA PHE A 65 -17.16 -5.07 -17.99
C PHE A 65 -16.05 -4.63 -18.97
N ILE A 66 -15.76 -3.34 -19.02
CA ILE A 66 -14.73 -2.68 -19.85
C ILE A 66 -13.32 -2.71 -19.26
N PHE A 67 -13.11 -3.29 -18.07
CA PHE A 67 -11.75 -3.50 -17.57
C PHE A 67 -11.06 -4.60 -18.39
N ASP A 68 -10.01 -4.20 -19.10
CA ASP A 68 -9.16 -5.06 -19.94
C ASP A 68 -8.23 -5.94 -19.07
N HIS A 69 -8.83 -6.74 -18.19
CA HIS A 69 -8.11 -7.77 -17.47
C HIS A 69 -7.86 -8.94 -18.43
N PRO A 70 -6.62 -9.46 -18.54
CA PRO A 70 -6.34 -10.60 -19.39
C PRO A 70 -7.20 -11.77 -18.94
N LYS A 71 -8.10 -12.22 -19.83
CA LYS A 71 -8.89 -13.42 -19.62
C LYS A 71 -7.92 -14.60 -19.50
N GLN A 72 -7.72 -15.12 -18.30
CA GLN A 72 -7.16 -16.46 -18.15
C GLN A 72 -8.20 -17.44 -18.69
N TYR A 73 -7.99 -17.90 -19.92
CA TYR A 73 -8.65 -19.11 -20.40
C TYR A 73 -8.08 -20.27 -19.59
N ILE A 74 -8.89 -20.83 -18.71
CA ILE A 74 -8.62 -22.12 -18.08
C ILE A 74 -9.19 -23.16 -19.05
N CYS A 75 -8.30 -23.99 -19.61
CA CYS A 75 -8.66 -25.20 -20.35
C CYS A 75 -9.17 -26.28 -19.41
#